data_AF-A0A455UGW1-F1
#
_entry.id   AF-A0A455UGW1-F1
#
_cell.length_a   1.000
_cell.length_b   1.000
_cell.length_c   1.000
_cell.angle_alpha   90.00
_cell.angle_beta   90.00
_cell.angle_gamma   90.00
#
_symmetry.space_group_name_H-M   'P 1'
#
loop_
_entity.id
_entity.type
_entity.pdbx_description
1 polymer ?
#
loop_
_entity_poly.entity_id
_entity_poly.type
_entity_poly.pdbx_seq_one_letter_code
_entity_poly.pdbx_strand_id
1 'polypeptide(L)'
;MKKEAAELREMAKRERQALRGGQQSVAIRLSADFHVRLAQLSGNATLAEFVERLCSRSSLILAVYGHRGHLGCESHDHDDLIGYLEAGNGERAKAFMSRHLKAIEASLSMVEEEENVPDLQQIFGE
;
A
#
# COMPACT_ATOMS: atom_id res chain seq x y z
N MET A 1 -16.03 -9.92 15.50
CA MET A 1 -15.29 -10.19 14.24
C MET A 1 -16.15 -10.09 12.98
N LYS A 2 -17.36 -10.69 12.89
CA LYS A 2 -18.13 -10.64 11.63
C LYS A 2 -18.47 -9.22 11.14
N LYS A 3 -18.82 -8.31 12.06
CA LYS A 3 -19.14 -6.92 11.72
C LYS A 3 -17.89 -6.15 11.29
N GLU A 4 -16.79 -6.32 12.03
CA GLU A 4 -15.51 -5.69 11.78
C GLU A 4 -14.89 -6.18 10.46
N ALA A 5 -15.00 -7.48 10.18
CA ALA A 5 -14.54 -8.06 8.92
C ALA A 5 -15.37 -7.56 7.71
N ALA A 6 -16.68 -7.36 7.87
CA ALA A 6 -17.51 -6.76 6.82
C ALA A 6 -17.12 -5.30 6.53
N GLU A 7 -16.82 -4.53 7.57
CA GLU A 7 -16.31 -3.16 7.45
C GLU A 7 -14.97 -3.12 6.70
N LEU A 8 -14.00 -3.95 7.11
CA LEU A 8 -12.69 -4.08 6.46
C LEU A 8 -12.80 -4.48 4.98
N ARG A 9 -13.74 -5.38 4.65
CA ARG A 9 -14.00 -5.79 3.25
C ARG A 9 -14.52 -4.64 2.41
N GLU A 10 -15.41 -3.81 2.95
CA GLU A 10 -15.92 -2.66 2.21
C GLU A 10 -14.82 -1.62 1.99
N MET A 11 -13.93 -1.41 2.97
CA MET A 11 -12.74 -0.55 2.80
C MET A 11 -11.82 -1.07 1.70
N ALA A 12 -11.47 -2.37 1.73
CA ALA A 12 -10.65 -3.02 0.70
C ALA A 12 -11.28 -2.93 -0.69
N LYS A 13 -12.60 -3.12 -0.79
CA LYS A 13 -13.34 -2.95 -2.05
C LYS A 13 -13.24 -1.52 -2.59
N ARG A 14 -13.41 -0.51 -1.74
CA ARG A 14 -13.29 0.90 -2.15
C ARG A 14 -11.88 1.25 -2.63
N GLU A 15 -10.86 0.75 -1.93
CA GLU A 15 -9.45 0.85 -2.36
C GLU A 15 -9.26 0.25 -3.75
N ARG A 16 -9.70 -1.00 -3.98
CA ARG A 16 -9.62 -1.68 -5.29
C ARG A 16 -10.34 -0.90 -6.39
N GLN A 17 -11.50 -0.32 -6.09
CA GLN A 17 -12.25 0.51 -7.04
C GLN A 17 -11.49 1.79 -7.42
N ALA A 18 -10.91 2.48 -6.43
CA ALA A 18 -10.10 3.67 -6.68
C ALA A 18 -8.88 3.34 -7.54
N LEU A 19 -8.20 2.22 -7.26
CA LEU A 19 -7.03 1.77 -8.02
C LEU A 19 -7.40 1.46 -9.48
N ARG A 20 -8.46 0.66 -9.71
CA ARG A 20 -8.98 0.35 -11.06
C ARG A 20 -9.44 1.60 -11.81
N GLY A 21 -9.93 2.61 -11.09
CA GLY A 21 -10.32 3.89 -11.65
C GLY A 21 -9.16 4.85 -11.91
N GLY A 22 -7.90 4.44 -11.72
CA GLY A 22 -6.72 5.30 -11.90
C GLY A 22 -6.55 6.38 -10.83
N GLN A 23 -7.34 6.35 -9.75
CA GLN A 23 -7.32 7.32 -8.66
C GLN A 23 -6.26 6.92 -7.62
N GLN A 24 -5.00 6.94 -8.02
CA GLN A 24 -3.88 6.42 -7.22
C GLN A 24 -3.78 7.04 -5.82
N SER A 25 -3.90 8.36 -5.70
CA SER A 25 -3.86 9.06 -4.40
C SER A 25 -5.02 8.66 -3.48
N VAL A 26 -6.21 8.41 -4.05
CA VAL A 26 -7.38 7.95 -3.31
C VAL A 26 -7.18 6.51 -2.86
N ALA A 27 -6.62 5.65 -3.71
CA ALA A 27 -6.30 4.27 -3.36
C ALA A 27 -5.28 4.20 -2.21
N ILE A 28 -4.18 4.98 -2.28
CA ILE A 28 -3.16 5.05 -1.20
C ILE A 28 -3.80 5.45 0.13
N ARG A 29 -4.66 6.48 0.13
CA ARG A 29 -5.36 6.92 1.35
C ARG A 29 -6.29 5.84 1.91
N LEU A 30 -7.08 5.19 1.06
CA LEU A 30 -8.00 4.13 1.48
C LEU A 30 -7.25 2.91 2.04
N SER A 31 -6.09 2.60 1.46
CA SER A 31 -5.17 1.57 1.96
C SER A 31 -4.65 1.91 3.36
N ALA A 32 -4.19 3.15 3.56
CA ALA A 32 -3.75 3.64 4.87
C ALA A 32 -4.87 3.54 5.91
N ASP A 33 -6.09 3.98 5.57
CA ASP A 33 -7.26 3.90 6.46
C ASP A 33 -7.56 2.44 6.84
N PHE A 34 -7.45 1.51 5.89
CA PHE A 34 -7.64 0.08 6.14
C PHE A 34 -6.64 -0.46 7.18
N HIS A 35 -5.35 -0.14 7.04
CA HIS A 35 -4.33 -0.59 7.99
C HIS A 35 -4.50 0.02 9.38
N VAL A 36 -4.86 1.31 9.46
CA VAL A 36 -5.16 1.98 10.73
C VAL A 36 -6.36 1.32 11.41
N ARG A 37 -7.44 1.07 10.65
CA ARG A 37 -8.63 0.39 11.18
C ARG A 37 -8.30 -1.01 11.69
N LEU A 38 -7.51 -1.77 10.95
CA LEU A 38 -7.05 -3.08 11.37
C LEU A 38 -6.24 -3.03 12.68
N ALA A 39 -5.35 -2.05 12.83
CA ALA A 39 -4.57 -1.87 14.05
C ALA A 39 -5.45 -1.49 15.24
N GLN A 40 -6.46 -0.64 15.06
CA GLN A 40 -7.43 -0.30 16.11
C GLN A 40 -8.21 -1.53 16.62
N LEU A 41 -8.53 -2.48 15.73
CA LEU A 41 -9.22 -3.72 16.10
C LEU A 41 -8.39 -4.65 16.99
N SER A 42 -7.07 -4.43 17.09
CA SER A 42 -6.23 -5.15 18.04
C SER A 42 -6.47 -4.76 19.50
N GLY A 43 -7.14 -3.63 19.75
CA GLY A 43 -7.33 -3.06 21.09
C GLY A 43 -6.07 -2.40 21.66
N ASN A 44 -4.96 -2.35 20.90
CA ASN A 44 -3.71 -1.71 21.33
C ASN A 44 -3.59 -0.30 20.74
N ALA A 45 -3.91 0.70 21.55
CA ALA A 45 -3.90 2.10 21.15
C ALA A 45 -2.51 2.60 20.72
N THR A 46 -1.45 2.19 21.44
CA THR A 46 -0.07 2.56 21.11
C THR A 46 0.36 2.00 19.75
N LEU A 47 -0.01 0.75 19.46
CA LEU A 47 0.24 0.15 18.14
C LEU A 47 -0.53 0.88 17.04
N ALA A 48 -1.80 1.21 17.28
CA ALA A 48 -2.63 1.92 16.30
C ALA A 48 -2.03 3.30 15.95
N GLU A 49 -1.59 4.06 16.94
CA GLU A 49 -0.92 5.35 16.73
C GLU A 49 0.38 5.19 15.93
N PHE A 50 1.17 4.14 16.23
CA PHE A 50 2.40 3.87 15.50
C PHE A 50 2.13 3.52 14.03
N VAL A 51 1.13 2.67 13.77
CA VAL A 51 0.71 2.30 12.41
C VAL A 51 0.21 3.52 11.64
N GLU A 52 -0.60 4.38 12.25
CA GLU A 52 -1.08 5.61 11.63
C GLU A 52 0.07 6.53 11.16
N ARG A 53 1.07 6.72 12.03
CA ARG A 53 2.25 7.51 11.70
C ARG A 53 3.09 6.87 10.58
N LEU A 54 3.22 5.55 10.57
CA LEU A 54 3.90 4.83 9.49
C LEU A 54 3.14 4.96 8.16
N CYS A 55 1.83 4.73 8.16
CA CYS A 55 0.99 4.85 6.98
C CYS A 55 1.04 6.26 6.38
N SER A 56 1.04 7.30 7.21
CA SER A 56 1.19 8.70 6.77
C SER A 56 2.51 8.93 6.02
N ARG A 57 3.63 8.46 6.59
CA ARG A 57 4.96 8.60 5.96
C ARG A 57 5.08 7.78 4.67
N SER A 58 4.62 6.52 4.70
CA SER A 58 4.68 5.63 3.54
C SER A 58 3.77 6.08 2.40
N SER A 59 2.65 6.75 2.70
CA SER A 59 1.76 7.31 1.67
C SER A 59 2.47 8.37 0.83
N LEU A 60 3.30 9.22 1.44
CA LEU A 60 4.10 10.20 0.71
C LEU A 60 5.15 9.52 -0.18
N ILE A 61 5.83 8.49 0.35
CA ILE A 61 6.81 7.71 -0.41
C ILE A 61 6.14 7.06 -1.63
N LEU A 62 4.97 6.45 -1.45
CA LEU A 62 4.20 5.84 -2.55
C LEU A 62 3.68 6.87 -3.55
N ALA A 63 3.33 8.08 -3.10
CA ALA A 63 2.89 9.16 -3.99
C ALA A 63 4.03 9.69 -4.86
N VAL A 64 5.26 9.71 -4.35
CA VAL A 64 6.45 10.24 -5.05
C VAL A 64 7.13 9.17 -5.90
N TYR A 65 7.35 7.98 -5.35
CA TYR A 65 8.18 6.92 -5.94
C TYR A 65 7.39 5.69 -6.41
N GLY A 66 6.06 5.65 -6.18
CA GLY A 66 5.23 4.52 -6.59
C GLY A 66 5.00 4.50 -8.10
N HIS A 67 5.18 3.34 -8.73
CA HIS A 67 4.94 3.17 -10.16
C HIS A 67 3.46 3.42 -10.52
N ARG A 68 3.22 4.22 -11.57
CA ARG A 68 1.87 4.56 -12.02
C ARG A 68 1.14 3.30 -12.46
N GLY A 69 0.04 2.97 -11.78
CA GLY A 69 -0.77 1.78 -12.07
C GLY A 69 -0.25 0.49 -11.42
N HIS A 70 0.84 0.51 -10.64
CA HIS A 70 1.31 -0.69 -9.94
C HIS A 70 1.73 -0.37 -8.51
N LEU A 71 0.75 -0.32 -7.61
CA LEU A 71 0.98 -0.09 -6.17
C LEU A 71 1.45 -1.35 -5.42
N GLY A 72 1.87 -2.42 -6.11
CA GLY A 72 2.13 -3.74 -5.49
C GLY A 72 0.89 -4.43 -4.86
N CYS A 73 -0.24 -3.71 -4.78
CA CYS A 73 -1.50 -4.15 -4.19
C CYS A 73 -2.39 -4.94 -5.17
N GLU A 74 -2.15 -4.84 -6.48
CA GLU A 74 -2.95 -5.53 -7.50
C GLU A 74 -2.85 -7.07 -7.41
N SER A 75 -1.83 -7.59 -6.72
CA SER A 75 -1.56 -9.02 -6.60
C SER A 75 -1.77 -9.61 -5.19
N HIS A 76 -2.22 -8.81 -4.21
CA HIS A 76 -2.42 -9.30 -2.82
C HIS A 76 -3.73 -8.77 -2.24
N ASP A 77 -4.78 -9.55 -2.43
CA ASP A 77 -6.13 -9.19 -2.05
C ASP A 77 -6.27 -9.10 -0.52
N HIS A 78 -6.59 -7.92 0.01
CA HIS A 78 -6.92 -7.73 1.42
C HIS A 78 -8.04 -8.67 1.89
N ASP A 79 -8.85 -9.21 0.98
CA ASP A 79 -9.85 -10.24 1.28
C ASP A 79 -9.22 -11.53 1.86
N ASP A 80 -8.03 -11.93 1.42
CA ASP A 80 -7.29 -13.08 1.95
C ASP A 80 -6.86 -12.84 3.41
N LEU A 81 -6.32 -11.65 3.68
CA LEU A 81 -5.95 -11.25 5.04
C LEU A 81 -7.14 -11.32 5.98
N ILE A 82 -8.28 -10.77 5.56
CA ILE A 82 -9.51 -10.79 6.34
C ILE A 82 -9.97 -12.23 6.57
N GLY A 83 -9.86 -13.11 5.56
CA GLY A 83 -10.15 -14.53 5.70
C GLY A 83 -9.27 -15.24 6.75
N TYR A 84 -7.96 -14.96 6.76
CA TYR A 84 -7.07 -15.50 7.79
C TYR A 84 -7.42 -14.99 9.20
N LEU A 85 -7.79 -13.71 9.32
CA LEU A 85 -8.18 -13.11 10.60
C LEU A 85 -9.51 -13.68 11.12
N GLU A 86 -10.51 -13.88 10.26
CA GLU A 86 -11.78 -14.51 10.63
C GLU A 86 -11.61 -15.97 11.07
N ALA A 87 -10.68 -16.69 10.44
CA ALA A 87 -10.32 -18.05 10.83
C ALA A 87 -9.45 -18.12 12.11
N GLY A 88 -9.08 -16.98 12.70
CA GLY A 88 -8.19 -16.91 13.86
C GLY A 88 -6.74 -17.33 13.56
N ASN A 89 -6.34 -17.37 12.28
CA ASN A 89 -5.03 -17.83 11.84
C ASN A 89 -4.03 -16.66 11.80
N GLY A 90 -3.56 -16.27 12.98
CA GLY A 90 -2.60 -15.16 13.14
C GLY A 90 -1.29 -15.35 12.38
N GLU A 91 -0.77 -16.58 12.31
CA GLU A 91 0.49 -16.87 11.59
C GLU A 91 0.34 -16.65 10.08
N ARG A 92 -0.76 -17.08 9.46
CA ARG A 92 -1.01 -16.80 8.04
C ARG A 92 -1.27 -15.31 7.78
N ALA A 93 -2.00 -14.63 8.67
CA ALA A 93 -2.22 -13.19 8.56
C ALA A 93 -0.89 -12.41 8.62
N LYS A 94 0.01 -12.78 9.54
CA LYS A 94 1.35 -12.21 9.66
C LYS A 94 2.20 -12.48 8.41
N ALA A 95 2.21 -13.73 7.92
CA ALA A 95 2.96 -14.09 6.71
C ALA A 95 2.46 -13.33 5.47
N PHE A 96 1.13 -13.17 5.35
CA PHE A 96 0.51 -12.34 4.32
C PHE A 96 1.00 -10.88 4.41
N MET A 97 0.89 -10.26 5.59
CA MET A 97 1.27 -8.85 5.76
C MET A 97 2.74 -8.59 5.43
N SER A 98 3.63 -9.52 5.83
CA SER A 98 5.05 -9.42 5.50
C SER A 98 5.31 -9.46 4.00
N ARG A 99 4.62 -10.36 3.26
CA ARG A 99 4.73 -10.44 1.80
C ARG A 99 4.14 -9.22 1.12
N HIS A 100 3.00 -8.74 1.60
CA HIS A 100 2.33 -7.54 1.10
C HIS A 100 3.23 -6.31 1.19
N LEU A 101 3.84 -6.04 2.36
CA LEU A 101 4.74 -4.91 2.54
C LEU A 101 6.00 -5.00 1.66
N LYS A 102 6.57 -6.21 1.51
CA LYS A 102 7.71 -6.42 0.60
C LYS A 102 7.35 -6.17 -0.87
N ALA A 103 6.13 -6.52 -1.29
CA ALA A 103 5.66 -6.26 -2.65
C ALA A 103 5.51 -4.75 -2.91
N ILE A 104 4.99 -4.00 -1.93
CA ILE A 104 4.91 -2.54 -1.99
C ILE A 104 6.31 -1.93 -2.08
N GLU A 105 7.23 -2.37 -1.22
CA GLU A 105 8.62 -1.89 -1.23
C GLU A 105 9.29 -2.15 -2.59
N ALA A 106 9.12 -3.34 -3.16
CA ALA A 106 9.66 -3.71 -4.47
C ALA A 106 9.03 -2.94 -5.64
N SER A 107 7.84 -2.35 -5.46
CA SER A 107 7.16 -1.56 -6.49
C SER A 107 7.59 -0.08 -6.48
N LEU A 108 8.41 0.34 -5.51
CA LEU A 108 8.96 1.69 -5.47
C LEU A 108 10.12 1.81 -6.45
N SER A 109 10.03 2.76 -7.37
CA SER A 109 11.13 3.10 -8.26
C SER A 109 11.92 4.26 -7.65
N MET A 110 12.98 3.93 -6.93
CA MET A 110 13.98 4.90 -6.43
C MET A 110 15.16 5.05 -7.39
N VAL A 111 14.93 4.83 -8.68
CA VAL A 111 15.96 5.13 -9.69
C VAL A 111 15.98 6.65 -9.81
N GLU A 112 17.04 7.28 -9.32
CA GLU A 112 17.47 8.58 -9.84
C GLU A 112 17.51 8.38 -11.36
N GLU A 113 16.59 9.03 -12.08
CA GLU A 113 16.83 9.21 -13.50
C GLU A 113 18.20 9.88 -13.57
N GLU A 114 19.23 9.13 -13.98
CA GLU A 114 20.31 9.73 -14.72
C GLU A 114 19.57 10.44 -15.85
N GLU A 115 19.30 11.74 -15.66
CA GLU A 115 18.90 12.60 -16.75
C GLU A 115 19.88 12.23 -17.84
N ASN A 116 19.37 11.68 -18.95
CA ASN A 116 20.17 11.54 -20.15
C ASN A 116 20.48 12.97 -20.56
N VAL A 117 21.49 13.57 -19.91
CA VAL A 117 21.98 14.90 -20.21
C VAL A 117 22.41 14.76 -21.67
N PRO A 118 21.69 15.38 -22.60
CA PRO A 118 22.00 15.22 -24.00
C PRO A 118 23.44 15.66 -24.19
N ASP A 119 24.26 14.85 -24.85
CA ASP A 119 25.63 15.20 -25.14
C ASP A 119 25.61 16.46 -26.03
N LEU A 120 25.83 17.62 -25.41
CA LEU A 120 25.79 18.91 -26.09
C LEU A 120 26.90 19.00 -27.14
N GLN A 121 27.98 18.23 -26.99
CA GLN A 121 29.04 18.13 -27.97
C GLN A 121 28.55 17.36 -29.21
N GLN A 122 27.72 16.33 -29.02
CA GLN A 122 27.06 15.61 -30.10
C GLN A 122 25.97 16.46 -30.81
N ILE A 123 25.36 17.42 -30.11
CA ILE A 123 24.30 18.28 -30.66
C ILE A 123 24.85 19.55 -31.33
N PHE A 124 25.92 20.14 -30.80
CA PHE A 124 26.42 21.47 -31.19
C PHE A 124 27.88 21.49 -31.65
N GLY A 125 28.59 20.35 -31.64
CA GLY A 125 29.96 20.26 -32.10
C GLY A 125 30.05 20.16 -33.62
N GLU A 126 30.38 21.26 -34.28
CA GLU A 126 31.07 21.28 -35.59
C GLU A 126 32.58 21.08 -35.40
#